data_AF-A0AAX0Z2F0-F1
#
_entry.id   AF-A0AAX0Z2F0-F1
#
_cell.length_a   1.000
_cell.length_b   1.000
_cell.length_c   1.000
_cell.angle_alpha   90.00
_cell.angle_beta   90.00
_cell.angle_gamma   90.00
#
_symmetry.space_group_name_H-M   'P 1'
#
loop_
_entity.id
_entity.type
_entity.pdbx_description
1 polymer ?
#
loop_
_entity_poly.entity_id
_entity_poly.type
_entity_poly.pdbx_seq_one_letter_code
_entity_poly.pdbx_strand_id
1 'polypeptide(L)'
;MRTTFDRIRHAIGFEVIGLLLMVGILSQFGFELGHVGAVGVFFSIVATLWNYVYNQWFDNFMQQKYSTTQKTVRIRLLHSLGFEAGLLVFTIPVLAWVLNVSLWHAFVLDIGMVVFYLFYAYGYNLIYDRIYPISG
;
A
#
# COMPACT_ATOMS: atom_id res chain seq x y z
N MET A 1 19.95 -21.37 0.70
CA MET A 1 19.10 -20.33 1.36
C MET A 1 19.66 -18.96 1.03
N ARG A 2 18.81 -17.98 0.66
CA ARG A 2 19.27 -16.60 0.38
C ARG A 2 19.94 -15.99 1.61
N THR A 3 21.13 -15.44 1.42
CA THR A 3 21.89 -14.78 2.48
C THR A 3 21.18 -13.49 2.91
N THR A 4 21.43 -13.02 4.14
CA THR A 4 20.86 -11.76 4.65
C THR A 4 21.26 -10.57 3.77
N PHE A 5 22.48 -10.61 3.20
CA PHE A 5 23.00 -9.60 2.29
C PHE A 5 22.23 -9.55 0.96
N ASP A 6 21.88 -10.71 0.38
CA ASP A 6 21.07 -10.76 -0.86
C ASP A 6 19.67 -10.19 -0.66
N ARG A 7 19.09 -10.37 0.53
CA ARG A 7 17.77 -9.82 0.86
C ARG A 7 17.82 -8.30 1.00
N ILE A 8 18.87 -7.77 1.62
CA ILE A 8 19.07 -6.31 1.76
C ILE A 8 19.28 -5.68 0.39
N ARG A 9 20.14 -6.24 -0.46
CA ARG A 9 20.36 -5.74 -1.82
C ARG A 9 19.07 -5.77 -2.66
N HIS A 10 18.29 -6.85 -2.55
CA HIS A 10 17.00 -6.96 -3.21
C HIS A 10 16.04 -5.87 -2.77
N ALA A 11 15.88 -5.67 -1.46
CA ALA A 11 14.98 -4.68 -0.91
C ALA A 11 15.38 -3.25 -1.30
N ILE A 12 16.67 -2.92 -1.19
CA ILE A 12 17.18 -1.59 -1.57
C ILE A 12 17.00 -1.37 -3.08
N GLY A 13 17.35 -2.35 -3.91
CA GLY A 13 17.22 -2.23 -5.36
C GLY A 13 15.77 -2.08 -5.80
N PHE A 14 14.85 -2.84 -5.19
CA PHE A 14 13.41 -2.72 -5.41
C PHE A 14 12.92 -1.31 -5.08
N GLU A 15 13.27 -0.81 -3.90
CA GLU A 15 12.79 0.49 -3.44
C GLU A 15 13.35 1.62 -4.31
N VAL A 16 14.66 1.62 -4.59
CA VAL A 16 15.31 2.68 -5.37
C VAL A 16 14.81 2.71 -6.81
N ILE A 17 14.73 1.57 -7.48
CA ILE A 17 14.27 1.53 -8.88
C ILE A 17 12.78 1.88 -8.95
N GLY A 18 11.97 1.34 -8.03
CA GLY A 18 10.54 1.66 -7.95
C GLY A 18 10.31 3.16 -7.74
N LEU A 19 11.02 3.77 -6.79
CA LEU A 19 10.95 5.21 -6.53
C LEU A 19 11.39 6.04 -7.73
N LEU A 20 12.50 5.70 -8.40
CA LEU A 20 12.96 6.44 -9.58
C LEU A 20 11.94 6.40 -10.73
N LEU A 21 11.34 5.23 -10.99
CA LEU A 21 10.29 5.09 -12.00
C LEU A 21 9.04 5.90 -11.61
N MET A 22 8.63 5.82 -10.35
CA MET A 22 7.45 6.53 -9.86
C MET A 22 7.64 8.05 -9.90
N VAL A 23 8.77 8.55 -9.42
CA VAL A 23 9.14 9.98 -9.51
C VAL A 23 9.19 10.42 -10.98
N GLY A 24 9.77 9.60 -11.86
CA GLY A 24 9.80 9.87 -13.29
C GLY A 24 8.41 10.03 -13.89
N ILE A 25 7.49 9.09 -13.62
CA ILE A 25 6.11 9.14 -14.09
C ILE A 25 5.39 10.37 -13.52
N LEU A 26 5.44 10.57 -12.20
CA LEU A 26 4.74 11.69 -11.53
C LEU A 26 5.30 13.06 -11.94
N SER A 27 6.59 13.16 -12.26
CA SER A 27 7.19 14.40 -12.76
C SER A 27 6.60 14.84 -14.10
N GLN A 28 6.17 13.90 -14.96
CA GLN A 28 5.49 14.22 -16.22
C GLN A 28 4.11 14.86 -15.99
N PHE A 29 3.53 14.64 -14.81
CA PHE A 29 2.28 15.25 -14.38
C PHE A 29 2.48 16.54 -13.58
N GLY A 30 3.73 17.02 -13.42
CA GLY A 30 4.03 18.33 -12.82
C GLY A 30 3.98 18.38 -11.29
N PHE A 31 4.03 17.24 -10.60
CA PHE A 31 4.00 17.21 -9.13
C PHE A 31 5.37 17.55 -8.52
N GLU A 32 5.44 18.57 -7.65
CA GLU A 32 6.63 18.87 -6.83
C GLU A 32 6.68 17.94 -5.61
N LEU A 33 7.61 16.97 -5.64
CA LEU A 33 7.68 15.85 -4.68
C LEU A 33 8.47 16.15 -3.39
N GLY A 34 8.62 17.43 -3.02
CA GLY A 34 9.42 17.84 -1.86
C GLY A 34 8.88 17.40 -0.49
N HIS A 35 7.58 17.07 -0.39
CA HIS A 35 6.90 16.75 0.87
C HIS A 35 6.52 15.26 1.04
N VAL A 36 6.91 14.39 0.10
CA VAL A 36 6.46 12.99 0.03
C VAL A 36 6.81 12.18 1.28
N GLY A 37 7.98 12.42 1.88
CA GLY A 37 8.40 11.70 3.08
C GLY A 37 7.53 11.98 4.31
N ALA A 38 7.20 13.26 4.55
CA ALA A 38 6.35 13.66 5.68
C ALA A 38 4.91 13.16 5.52
N VAL A 39 4.39 13.21 4.28
CA VAL A 39 3.07 12.70 3.92
C VAL A 39 3.01 11.19 4.11
N GLY A 40 4.06 10.45 3.73
CA GLY A 40 4.15 9.01 3.95
C GLY A 40 4.14 8.62 5.44
N VAL A 41 4.88 9.34 6.28
CA VAL A 41 4.86 9.14 7.74
C VAL A 41 3.46 9.42 8.31
N PHE A 42 2.82 10.52 7.89
CA PHE A 42 1.46 10.85 8.30
C PHE A 42 0.47 9.72 7.92
N PHE A 43 0.53 9.23 6.68
CA PHE A 43 -0.30 8.11 6.25
C PHE A 43 -0.04 6.84 7.04
N SER A 44 1.20 6.53 7.39
CA SER A 44 1.53 5.37 8.22
C SER A 44 0.89 5.46 9.61
N ILE A 45 0.93 6.65 10.24
CA ILE A 45 0.28 6.89 11.54
C ILE A 45 -1.24 6.75 11.42
N VAL A 46 -1.85 7.39 10.42
CA VAL A 46 -3.30 7.33 10.18
C VAL A 46 -3.74 5.89 9.91
N ALA A 47 -3.01 5.15 9.07
CA ALA A 47 -3.30 3.75 8.77
C ALA A 47 -3.20 2.86 10.01
N THR A 48 -2.19 3.08 10.87
CA THR A 48 -2.01 2.32 12.12
C THR A 48 -3.15 2.60 13.10
N LEU A 49 -3.52 3.87 13.25
CA LEU A 49 -4.64 4.29 14.10
C LEU A 49 -5.97 3.72 13.57
N TRP A 50 -6.22 3.85 12.27
CA TRP A 50 -7.41 3.31 11.62
C TRP A 50 -7.50 1.80 11.79
N ASN A 51 -6.37 1.09 11.69
CA ASN A 51 -6.33 -0.35 11.88
C ASN A 51 -6.75 -0.77 13.29
N TYR A 52 -6.27 -0.07 14.31
CA TYR A 52 -6.72 -0.31 15.67
C TYR A 52 -8.22 -0.03 15.83
N VAL A 53 -8.69 1.13 15.37
CA VAL A 53 -10.11 1.53 15.50
C VAL A 53 -11.04 0.59 14.76
N TYR A 54 -10.70 0.21 13.52
CA TYR A 54 -11.51 -0.67 12.68
C TYR A 54 -11.58 -2.08 13.24
N ASN A 55 -10.45 -2.64 13.69
CA ASN A 55 -10.44 -3.96 14.32
C ASN A 55 -11.31 -3.98 15.58
N GLN A 56 -11.18 -2.96 16.44
CA GLN A 56 -11.99 -2.86 17.66
C GLN A 56 -13.48 -2.73 17.34
N TRP A 57 -13.83 -1.87 16.38
CA TRP A 57 -15.22 -1.68 15.96
C TRP A 57 -15.82 -2.96 15.38
N PHE A 58 -15.07 -3.66 14.53
CA PHE A 58 -15.55 -4.88 13.89
C PHE A 58 -15.66 -6.04 14.86
N ASP A 59 -14.72 -6.18 15.80
CA ASP A 59 -14.78 -7.21 16.83
C ASP A 59 -15.97 -6.99 17.78
N ASN A 60 -16.25 -5.73 18.15
CA ASN A 60 -17.44 -5.36 18.92
C ASN A 60 -18.73 -5.65 18.12
N PHE A 61 -18.78 -5.31 16.84
CA PHE A 61 -19.91 -5.62 15.95
C PHE A 61 -20.15 -7.12 15.84
N MET A 62 -19.08 -7.92 15.70
CA MET A 62 -19.14 -9.37 15.65
C MET A 62 -19.63 -9.98 16.97
N GLN A 63 -19.14 -9.50 18.12
CA GLN A 63 -19.63 -9.94 19.42
C GLN A 63 -21.11 -9.60 19.62
N GLN A 64 -21.53 -8.39 19.26
CA GLN A 64 -22.90 -7.94 19.46
C GLN A 64 -23.90 -8.63 18.52
N LYS A 65 -23.50 -8.93 17.28
CA LYS A 65 -24.39 -9.49 16.26
C LYS A 65 -24.38 -11.01 16.17
N TYR A 66 -23.23 -11.64 16.42
CA TYR A 66 -23.06 -13.08 16.24
C TYR A 66 -22.67 -13.82 17.52
N SER A 67 -22.48 -13.12 18.65
CA SER A 67 -22.05 -13.70 19.94
C SER A 67 -20.80 -14.59 19.84
N THR A 68 -19.99 -14.37 18.80
CA THR A 68 -18.78 -15.14 18.51
C THR A 68 -17.76 -14.25 17.82
N THR A 69 -16.49 -14.49 18.11
CA THR A 69 -15.35 -13.85 17.44
C THR A 69 -14.76 -14.73 16.34
N GLN A 70 -15.35 -15.90 16.08
CA GLN A 70 -14.86 -16.81 15.03
C GLN A 70 -15.18 -16.25 13.64
N LYS A 71 -14.15 -15.73 12.96
CA LYS A 71 -14.24 -15.16 11.61
C LYS A 71 -14.18 -16.27 10.55
N THR A 72 -15.34 -16.67 10.03
CA THR A 72 -15.48 -17.51 8.82
C THR A 72 -14.80 -16.83 7.62
N VAL A 73 -14.40 -17.58 6.60
CA VAL A 73 -13.73 -17.05 5.39
C VAL A 73 -14.48 -15.86 4.76
N ARG A 74 -15.81 -15.94 4.67
CA ARG A 74 -16.66 -14.85 4.15
C ARG A 74 -16.59 -13.57 5.00
N ILE A 75 -16.53 -13.73 6.31
CA ILE A 75 -16.44 -12.61 7.26
C ILE A 75 -15.06 -11.94 7.16
N ARG A 76 -14.00 -12.74 6.96
CA ARG A 76 -12.65 -12.20 6.70
C ARG A 76 -12.59 -11.38 5.41
N LEU A 77 -13.21 -11.85 4.33
CA LEU A 77 -13.28 -11.08 3.07
C LEU A 77 -14.02 -9.76 3.26
N LEU A 78 -15.19 -9.78 3.89
CA LEU A 78 -15.96 -8.56 4.17
C LEU A 78 -15.20 -7.60 5.08
N HIS A 79 -14.50 -8.12 6.10
CA HIS A 79 -13.64 -7.34 6.99
C HIS A 79 -12.52 -6.64 6.24
N SER A 80 -11.75 -7.39 5.44
CA SER A 80 -10.64 -6.84 4.67
C SER A 80 -11.10 -5.82 3.64
N LEU A 81 -12.20 -6.10 2.93
CA LEU A 81 -12.76 -5.16 1.95
C LEU A 81 -13.29 -3.88 2.63
N GLY A 82 -13.97 -4.01 3.77
CA GLY A 82 -14.47 -2.85 4.52
C GLY A 82 -13.36 -2.03 5.16
N PHE A 83 -12.29 -2.69 5.63
CA PHE A 83 -11.08 -2.04 6.13
C PHE A 83 -10.46 -1.17 5.04
N GLU A 84 -10.23 -1.77 3.87
CA GLU A 84 -9.58 -1.10 2.74
C GLU A 84 -10.44 0.06 2.24
N ALA A 85 -11.73 -0.17 2.03
CA ALA A 85 -12.67 0.87 1.62
C ALA A 85 -12.74 2.02 2.64
N GLY A 86 -12.75 1.71 3.94
CA GLY A 86 -12.72 2.71 4.99
C GLY A 86 -11.42 3.52 4.99
N LEU A 87 -10.28 2.84 4.80
CA LEU A 87 -8.97 3.50 4.72
C LEU A 87 -8.90 4.44 3.51
N LEU A 88 -9.41 4.02 2.36
CA LEU A 88 -9.48 4.84 1.13
C LEU A 88 -10.26 6.14 1.34
N VAL A 89 -11.33 6.13 2.17
CA VAL A 89 -12.09 7.35 2.49
C VAL A 89 -11.24 8.38 3.25
N PHE A 90 -10.23 7.95 4.01
CA PHE A 90 -9.29 8.87 4.66
C PHE A 90 -8.09 9.20 3.78
N THR A 91 -7.57 8.24 3.02
CA THR A 91 -6.34 8.45 2.26
C THR A 91 -6.55 9.29 1.01
N ILE A 92 -7.65 9.08 0.29
CA ILE A 92 -7.94 9.78 -0.97
C ILE A 92 -8.09 11.30 -0.78
N PRO A 93 -8.85 11.82 0.21
CA PRO A 93 -8.94 13.27 0.41
C PRO A 93 -7.60 13.92 0.76
N VAL A 94 -6.77 13.24 1.54
CA VAL A 94 -5.43 13.75 1.88
C VAL A 94 -4.54 13.74 0.65
N LEU A 95 -4.55 12.67 -0.16
CA LEU A 95 -3.81 12.63 -1.42
C LEU A 95 -4.27 13.72 -2.39
N ALA A 96 -5.59 13.91 -2.52
CA ALA A 96 -6.17 14.96 -3.34
C ALA A 96 -5.71 16.35 -2.90
N TRP A 97 -5.65 16.58 -1.57
CA TRP A 97 -5.18 17.83 -1.01
C TRP A 97 -3.68 18.06 -1.22
N VAL A 98 -2.84 17.04 -0.98
CA VAL A 98 -1.38 17.12 -1.14
C VAL A 98 -0.98 17.34 -2.60
N LEU A 99 -1.63 16.62 -3.52
CA LEU A 99 -1.34 16.70 -4.96
C LEU A 99 -2.14 17.82 -5.64
N ASN A 100 -3.03 18.51 -4.92
CA ASN A 100 -3.92 19.54 -5.44
C ASN A 100 -4.72 19.10 -6.68
N VAL A 101 -5.30 17.89 -6.61
CA VAL A 101 -6.12 17.28 -7.67
C VAL A 101 -7.53 16.99 -7.16
N SER A 102 -8.48 16.74 -8.07
CA SER A 102 -9.83 16.34 -7.65
C SER A 102 -9.83 14.95 -7.01
N LEU A 103 -10.82 14.67 -6.16
CA LEU A 103 -10.98 13.35 -5.50
C LEU A 103 -11.00 12.18 -6.49
N TRP A 104 -11.62 12.38 -7.66
CA TRP A 104 -11.64 11.37 -8.72
C TRP A 104 -10.24 11.11 -9.28
N HIS A 105 -9.47 12.17 -9.56
CA HIS A 105 -8.09 12.01 -10.04
C HIS A 105 -7.20 11.35 -8.99
N ALA A 106 -7.35 11.71 -7.70
CA ALA A 106 -6.61 11.07 -6.61
C ALA A 106 -6.94 9.57 -6.49
N PHE A 107 -8.21 9.19 -6.61
CA PHE A 107 -8.63 7.79 -6.61
C PHE A 107 -8.06 7.00 -7.80
N VAL A 108 -8.11 7.56 -9.01
CA VAL A 108 -7.55 6.93 -10.21
C VAL A 108 -6.03 6.80 -10.09
N LEU A 109 -5.35 7.81 -9.54
CA LEU A 109 -3.92 7.80 -9.30
C LEU A 109 -3.54 6.74 -8.27
N ASP A 110 -4.29 6.61 -7.18
CA ASP A 110 -4.10 5.58 -6.15
C ASP A 110 -4.21 4.16 -6.74
N ILE A 111 -5.29 3.87 -7.47
CA ILE A 111 -5.44 2.59 -8.18
C ILE A 111 -4.32 2.37 -9.19
N GLY A 112 -3.97 3.41 -9.96
CA GLY A 112 -2.91 3.35 -10.95
C GLY A 112 -1.56 2.98 -10.32
N MET A 113 -1.23 3.56 -9.17
CA MET A 113 -0.02 3.25 -8.40
C MET A 113 -0.04 1.81 -7.89
N VAL A 114 -1.15 1.33 -7.33
CA VAL A 114 -1.29 -0.06 -6.85
C VAL A 114 -1.08 -1.04 -7.99
N VAL A 115 -1.74 -0.81 -9.12
CA VAL A 115 -1.62 -1.66 -10.32
C VAL A 115 -0.20 -1.63 -10.87
N PHE A 116 0.42 -0.44 -10.96
CA PHE A 116 1.81 -0.28 -11.38
C PHE A 116 2.76 -1.07 -10.48
N TYR A 117 2.69 -0.90 -9.16
CA TYR A 117 3.55 -1.61 -8.20
C TYR A 117 3.33 -3.12 -8.23
N LEU A 118 2.11 -3.59 -8.49
CA LEU A 118 1.82 -5.02 -8.62
C LEU A 118 2.59 -5.63 -9.80
N PHE A 119 2.52 -5.00 -10.98
CA PHE A 119 3.25 -5.47 -12.16
C PHE A 119 4.76 -5.26 -12.03
N TYR A 120 5.17 -4.11 -11.51
CA TYR A 120 6.57 -3.80 -11.25
C TYR A 120 7.19 -4.82 -10.30
N ALA A 121 6.53 -5.14 -9.19
CA ALA A 121 7.04 -6.09 -8.23
C ALA A 121 7.17 -7.50 -8.79
N TYR A 122 6.18 -7.93 -9.57
CA TYR A 122 6.27 -9.19 -10.28
C TYR A 122 7.46 -9.22 -11.25
N GLY A 123 7.61 -8.20 -12.10
CA GLY A 123 8.71 -8.10 -13.05
C GLY A 123 10.08 -8.02 -12.39
N TYR A 124 10.22 -7.19 -11.35
CA TYR A 124 11.46 -7.05 -10.60
C TYR A 124 11.88 -8.36 -9.95
N ASN A 125 10.94 -9.05 -9.28
CA ASN A 125 11.22 -10.34 -8.66
C ASN A 125 11.69 -11.37 -9.71
N LEU A 126 11.02 -11.46 -10.86
CA LEU A 126 11.43 -12.36 -11.95
C LEU A 126 12.84 -12.05 -12.48
N ILE A 127 13.14 -10.77 -12.71
CA ILE A 127 14.46 -10.33 -13.21
C ILE A 127 15.53 -10.63 -12.16
N TYR A 128 15.28 -10.30 -10.89
CA TYR A 128 16.22 -10.53 -9.82
C TYR A 128 16.50 -12.02 -9.60
N ASP A 129 15.47 -12.86 -9.64
CA ASP A 129 15.59 -14.31 -9.55
C ASP A 129 16.40 -14.89 -10.71
N ARG A 130 16.33 -14.27 -11.91
CA ARG A 130 17.10 -14.69 -13.09
C ARG A 130 18.56 -14.23 -13.06
N ILE A 131 18.83 -13.03 -12.52
CA ILE A 131 20.20 -12.49 -12.37
C ILE A 131 20.94 -13.16 -11.21
N TYR A 132 20.22 -13.46 -10.12
CA TYR A 132 20.74 -14.14 -8.94
C TYR A 132 19.98 -15.45 -8.70
N PRO A 133 20.19 -16.46 -9.56
CA PRO A 133 19.59 -17.76 -9.37
C PRO A 133 20.08 -18.34 -8.05
N ILE A 134 19.14 -18.88 -7.26
CA ILE A 134 19.48 -19.59 -6.03
C ILE A 134 20.13 -20.90 -6.48
N SER A 135 21.47 -20.95 -6.49
CA SER A 135 22.19 -22.19 -6.65
C SER A 135 21.77 -23.14 -5.53
N GLY A 136 21.14 -24.25 -5.90
CA GLY A 136 20.73 -25.33 -5.01
C GLY A 136 21.92 -25.91 -4.26
#